data_AF-A0A3C0KDV6-F1
#
_entry.id   AF-A0A3C0KDV6-F1
#
_cell.length_a   1.000
_cell.length_b   1.000
_cell.length_c   1.000
_cell.angle_alpha   90.00
_cell.angle_beta   90.00
_cell.angle_gamma   90.00
#
_symmetry.space_group_name_H-M   'P 1'
#
loop_
_entity.id
_entity.type
_entity.pdbx_description
1 polymer ?
#
loop_
_entity_poly.entity_id
_entity_poly.type
_entity_poly.pdbx_seq_one_letter_code
_entity_poly.pdbx_strand_id
1 'polypeptide(L)' 'RPLWRNGQRSPWEHVVFVDGGAVADRARDLRAQWGVGTGVRYNSPVGPLQLDLAYGVQPRDWRLHLSVGFTF' A
#
# COMPACT_ATOMS: atom_id res chain seq x y z
N ARG A 1 -9.09 2.38 6.60
CA ARG A 1 -10.14 2.89 7.52
C ARG A 1 -10.58 4.25 7.02
N PRO A 2 -11.89 4.52 6.88
CA PRO A 2 -12.38 5.84 6.49
C PRO A 2 -12.01 6.90 7.53
N LEU A 3 -11.62 8.07 7.05
CA LEU A 3 -11.45 9.26 7.87
C LEU A 3 -12.83 9.91 8.07
N TRP A 4 -13.12 10.32 9.29
CA TRP A 4 -14.35 11.02 9.64
C TRP A 4 -14.10 12.52 9.69
N ARG A 5 -15.03 13.31 9.15
CA ARG A 5 -14.98 14.78 9.20
C ARG A 5 -16.34 15.30 9.61
N ASN A 6 -16.40 16.07 10.69
CA ASN A 6 -17.64 16.65 11.23
C ASN A 6 -18.77 15.61 11.46
N GLY A 7 -18.41 14.42 11.94
CA GLY A 7 -19.38 13.34 12.17
C GLY A 7 -19.88 12.62 10.91
N GLN A 8 -19.41 13.01 9.72
CA GLN A 8 -19.71 12.33 8.46
C GLN A 8 -18.52 11.54 7.94
N ARG A 9 -18.81 10.39 7.29
CA ARG A 9 -17.79 9.59 6.62
C ARG A 9 -17.25 10.38 5.42
N SER A 10 -15.95 10.62 5.40
CA SER A 10 -15.30 11.26 4.26
C SER A 10 -14.96 10.24 3.16
N PRO A 11 -14.73 10.69 1.92
CA PRO A 11 -14.26 9.83 0.83
C PRO A 11 -12.77 9.45 0.97
N TRP A 12 -12.11 9.88 2.05
CA TRP A 12 -10.71 9.58 2.31
C TRP A 12 -10.58 8.38 3.24
N GLU A 13 -9.64 7.50 2.92
CA GLU A 13 -9.27 6.39 3.78
C GLU A 13 -7.77 6.36 4.01
N HIS A 14 -7.38 5.96 5.21
CA HIS A 14 -5.98 5.68 5.56
C HIS A 14 -5.77 4.18 5.70
N VAL A 15 -4.64 3.68 5.21
CA VAL A 15 -4.25 2.27 5.28
C VAL A 15 -2.82 2.15 5.78
N VAL A 16 -2.56 1.05 6.49
CA VAL A 16 -1.23 0.57 6.83
C VAL A 16 -1.15 -0.88 6.37
N PHE A 17 0.02 -1.32 5.93
CA PHE A 17 0.22 -2.66 5.38
C PHE A 17 1.59 -3.23 5.71
N VAL A 18 1.66 -4.55 5.66
CA VAL A 18 2.88 -5.36 5.77
C VAL A 18 2.80 -6.47 4.72
N ASP A 19 3.87 -6.61 3.95
CA ASP A 19 3.94 -7.51 2.80
C ASP A 19 5.16 -8.42 2.96
N GLY A 20 5.04 -9.68 2.52
CA GLY A 20 6.14 -10.65 2.60
C GLY A 20 6.16 -11.57 1.38
N GLY A 21 7.35 -11.85 0.84
CA GLY A 21 7.51 -12.75 -0.30
C GLY A 21 8.93 -13.29 -0.43
N ALA A 22 9.10 -14.44 -1.08
CA ALA A 22 10.39 -15.05 -1.37
C ALA A 22 10.38 -15.66 -2.77
N VAL A 23 11.48 -15.53 -3.50
CA VAL A 23 11.69 -16.16 -4.81
C VAL A 23 13.06 -16.83 -4.81
N ALA A 24 13.11 -18.10 -5.19
CA ALA A 24 14.34 -18.88 -5.34
C ALA A 24 14.10 -20.08 -6.27
N ASP A 25 15.16 -20.59 -6.92
CA ASP A 25 15.08 -21.77 -7.81
C ASP A 25 14.81 -23.07 -7.06
N ARG A 26 15.14 -23.12 -5.76
CA ARG A 26 14.95 -24.30 -4.91
C ARG A 26 14.28 -23.88 -3.61
N ALA A 27 13.35 -24.70 -3.12
CA ALA A 27 12.60 -24.41 -1.89
C ALA A 27 13.50 -24.14 -0.67
N ARG A 28 14.62 -24.86 -0.55
CA ARG A 28 15.61 -24.67 0.52
C ARG A 28 16.31 -23.30 0.50
N ASP A 29 16.31 -22.62 -0.64
CA ASP A 29 17.01 -21.35 -0.84
C ASP A 29 16.07 -20.15 -0.67
N LEU A 30 14.79 -20.37 -0.34
CA LEU A 30 13.81 -19.31 -0.11
C LEU A 30 14.22 -18.43 1.08
N ARG A 31 14.31 -17.12 0.81
CA ARG A 31 14.58 -16.09 1.82
C ARG A 31 13.52 -15.01 1.74
N ALA A 32 12.71 -14.90 2.78
CA ALA A 32 11.64 -13.91 2.85
C ALA A 32 12.19 -12.49 2.85
N GLN A 33 11.63 -11.68 1.97
CA GLN A 33 11.76 -10.22 1.91
C GLN A 33 10.48 -9.63 2.47
N TRP A 34 10.60 -8.53 3.21
CA TRP A 34 9.51 -7.90 3.93
C TRP A 34 9.45 -6.42 3.62
N GLY A 35 8.24 -5.91 3.46
CA GLY A 35 7.94 -4.50 3.30
C GLY A 35 6.89 -4.05 4.30
N VAL A 36 6.97 -2.78 4.69
CA VAL A 36 5.91 -2.11 5.44
C VAL A 36 5.55 -0.82 4.73
N GLY A 37 4.32 -0.36 4.89
CA GLY A 37 3.95 0.91 4.29
C GLY A 37 2.64 1.46 4.82
N THR A 38 2.36 2.65 4.33
CA THR A 38 1.19 3.43 4.69
C THR A 38 0.66 4.13 3.45
N GLY A 39 -0.63 4.39 3.43
CA GLY A 39 -1.26 4.93 2.25
C GLY A 39 -2.52 5.71 2.53
N VAL A 40 -2.86 6.55 1.56
CA VAL A 40 -4.13 7.29 1.51
C VAL A 40 -4.88 6.91 0.25
N ARG A 41 -6.18 6.76 0.39
CA ARG A 41 -7.10 6.47 -0.71
C ARG A 41 -8.16 7.55 -0.76
N TYR A 42 -8.47 8.03 -1.95
CA TYR A 42 -9.50 9.03 -2.17
C TYR A 42 -10.46 8.56 -3.25
N ASN A 43 -11.74 8.44 -2.87
CA ASN A 43 -12.80 8.15 -3.80
C ASN A 43 -13.29 9.47 -4.44
N SER A 44 -12.61 9.88 -5.52
CA SER A 44 -12.94 11.10 -6.25
C SER A 44 -14.15 10.89 -7.18
N PRO A 45 -14.81 11.97 -7.66
CA PRO A 45 -15.89 11.87 -8.64
C PRO A 45 -15.49 11.19 -9.96
N VAL A 46 -14.20 11.21 -10.31
CA VAL A 46 -13.66 10.65 -11.56
C VAL A 46 -13.03 9.25 -11.38
N GLY A 47 -13.06 8.72 -10.15
CA GLY A 47 -12.52 7.40 -9.82
C GLY A 47 -11.63 7.38 -8.57
N PRO A 48 -11.24 6.19 -8.11
CA PRO A 48 -10.38 6.05 -6.94
C PRO A 48 -8.95 6.51 -7.25
N LEU A 49 -8.34 7.21 -6.29
CA LEU A 49 -6.92 7.56 -6.26
C LEU A 49 -6.28 6.87 -5.06
N GLN A 50 -5.09 6.32 -5.24
CA GLN A 50 -4.29 5.72 -4.16
C GLN A 50 -2.86 6.22 -4.22
N LEU A 51 -2.34 6.61 -3.05
CA LEU A 51 -0.96 7.00 -2.86
C LEU A 51 -0.40 6.22 -1.66
N ASP A 52 0.61 5.39 -1.92
CA ASP A 52 1.27 4.59 -0.89
C ASP A 52 2.76 4.92 -0.82
N LEU A 53 3.28 4.98 0.41
CA LEU A 53 4.69 5.03 0.71
C LEU A 53 5.07 3.72 1.39
N ALA A 54 5.97 2.96 0.76
CA ALA A 54 6.47 1.69 1.25
C ALA A 54 7.96 1.77 1.56
N TYR A 55 8.40 1.01 2.56
CA TYR A 55 9.79 0.80 2.92
C TYR A 55 10.11 -0.69 2.86
N GLY A 56 11.10 -1.06 2.03
CA GLY A 56 11.61 -2.43 1.97
C GLY A 56 12.66 -2.64 3.05
N VAL A 57 12.42 -3.56 3.99
CA VAL A 57 13.25 -3.75 5.19
C VAL A 57 14.67 -4.21 4.83
N GLN A 58 14.79 -5.16 3.92
CA GLN A 58 16.06 -5.72 3.47
C GLN A 58 16.80 -4.82 2.46
N PRO A 59 16.17 -4.31 1.38
CA PRO A 59 16.86 -3.39 0.47
C PRO A 59 17.12 -2.02 1.11
N ARG A 60 16.41 -1.68 2.20
CA ARG A 60 16.50 -0.40 2.93
C ARG A 60 16.10 0.81 2.08
N ASP A 61 15.20 0.58 1.13
CA ASP A 61 14.77 1.56 0.13
C ASP A 61 13.31 1.96 0.31
N TRP A 62 13.02 3.22 -0.03
CA TRP A 62 11.67 3.77 -0.09
C TRP A 62 11.08 3.63 -1.50
N ARG A 63 9.77 3.37 -1.59
CA ARG A 63 9.03 3.28 -2.84
C ARG A 63 7.73 4.05 -2.74
N LEU A 64 7.46 4.86 -3.75
CA LEU A 64 6.21 5.61 -3.89
C LEU A 64 5.35 4.95 -4.96
N HIS A 65 4.13 4.54 -4.60
CA HIS A 65 3.17 3.97 -5.54
C HIS A 65 1.99 4.92 -5.70
N LEU A 66 1.63 5.21 -6.95
CA LEU A 66 0.46 6.00 -7.30
C LEU A 66 -0.44 5.16 -8.21
N SER A 67 -1.74 5.15 -7.94
CA SER A 67 -2.73 4.53 -8.81
C SER A 67 -3.92 5.46 -9.01
N VAL A 68 -4.38 5.53 -10.25
CA VAL A 68 -5.49 6.39 -10.68
C VAL A 68 -6.46 5.54 -11.48
N GLY A 69 -7.73 5.55 -11.09
CA GLY A 69 -8.76 4.74 -11.72
C GLY A 69 -8.86 3.33 -11.14
N PHE A 70 -9.63 2.48 -11.81
CA PHE A 70 -9.92 1.14 -11.32
C PHE A 70 -8.77 0.19 -11.66
N THR A 71 -8.25 -0.48 -10.64
CA THR A 71 -7.38 -1.65 -10.80
C THR A 71 -8.26 -2.89 -10.66
N PHE A 72 -8.18 -3.80 -11.64
CA PHE A 72 -8.96 -5.05 -11.72
C PHE A 72 -8.04 -6.25 -11.50
#